data_AF-A0AA90HR19-F1
#
_entry.id   AF-A0AA90HR19-F1
#
_cell.length_a   1.000
_cell.length_b   1.000
_cell.length_c   1.000
_cell.angle_alpha   90.00
_cell.angle_beta   90.00
_cell.angle_gamma   90.00
#
_symmetry.space_group_name_H-M   'P 1'
#
loop_
_entity.id
_entity.type
_entity.pdbx_description
1 polymer ?
#
loop_
_entity_poly.entity_id
_entity_poly.type
_entity_poly.pdbx_seq_one_letter_code
_entity_poly.pdbx_strand_id
1 'polypeptide(L)'
;MKTMRLSDEEVQIISDRRTEQHHKKATFAFQVKSIQVANEYFEWCKKEGFYTPDFGTFVNSFGYEGPDAKVMCEAVNQIWKLVFSFKIPKEKTQ
;
A
#
# COMPACT_ATOMS: atom_id res chain seq x y z
N MET A 1 -39.96 -16.66 13.38
CA MET A 1 -38.60 -17.00 12.93
C MET A 1 -37.92 -17.82 14.01
N LYS A 2 -37.50 -19.06 13.71
CA LYS A 2 -36.64 -19.83 14.63
C LYS A 2 -35.23 -19.24 14.53
N THR A 3 -34.76 -18.58 15.58
CA THR A 3 -33.34 -18.23 15.72
C THR A 3 -32.56 -19.51 15.97
N MET A 4 -31.79 -19.95 14.97
CA MET A 4 -30.88 -21.08 15.11
C MET A 4 -29.76 -20.66 16.06
N ARG A 5 -29.68 -21.32 17.23
CA ARG A 5 -28.58 -21.10 18.17
C ARG A 5 -27.37 -21.85 17.63
N LEU A 6 -26.36 -21.10 17.21
CA LEU A 6 -25.06 -21.64 16.84
C LEU A 6 -24.34 -22.13 18.10
N SER A 7 -23.55 -23.18 17.98
CA SER A 7 -22.58 -23.56 19.01
C SER A 7 -21.45 -22.54 19.08
N ASP A 8 -20.73 -22.50 20.21
CA ASP A 8 -19.59 -21.60 20.37
C ASP A 8 -18.50 -21.88 19.32
N GLU A 9 -18.33 -23.13 18.91
CA GLU A 9 -17.41 -23.54 17.84
C GLU A 9 -17.84 -22.98 16.47
N GLU A 10 -19.14 -23.05 16.15
CA GLU A 10 -19.69 -22.48 14.91
C GLU A 10 -19.57 -20.95 14.89
N VAL A 11 -19.78 -20.29 16.04
CA VAL A 11 -19.58 -18.85 16.18
C VAL A 11 -18.12 -18.49 15.93
N GLN A 12 -17.18 -19.26 16.48
CA GLN A 12 -15.75 -19.03 16.30
C GLN A 12 -15.35 -19.17 14.82
N ILE A 13 -15.78 -20.24 14.15
CA ILE A 13 -15.52 -20.46 12.70
C ILE A 13 -16.04 -19.29 11.85
N ILE A 14 -17.25 -18.80 12.15
CA ILE A 14 -17.83 -17.66 11.43
C ILE A 14 -17.04 -16.39 11.69
N SER A 15 -16.63 -16.15 12.94
CA SER A 15 -15.82 -14.98 13.33
C SER A 15 -14.46 -14.98 12.63
N ASP A 16 -13.77 -16.11 12.64
CA ASP A 16 -12.47 -16.27 11.99
C ASP A 16 -12.57 -16.06 10.49
N ARG A 17 -13.60 -16.65 9.85
CA ARG A 17 -13.84 -16.48 8.42
C ARG A 17 -14.13 -15.02 8.06
N ARG A 18 -14.89 -14.29 8.88
CA ARG A 18 -15.15 -12.86 8.67
C ARG A 18 -13.88 -12.04 8.82
N THR A 19 -13.10 -12.31 9.87
CA THR A 19 -11.81 -11.63 10.13
C THR A 19 -10.85 -11.81 8.96
N GLU A 20 -10.73 -13.04 8.45
CA GLU A 20 -9.91 -13.36 7.27
C GLU A 20 -10.39 -12.61 6.01
N GLN A 21 -11.71 -12.54 5.79
CA GLN A 21 -12.26 -11.80 4.66
C GLN A 21 -12.01 -10.29 4.77
N HIS A 22 -12.15 -9.72 5.97
CA HIS A 22 -11.83 -8.33 6.23
C HIS A 22 -10.34 -8.05 6.02
N HIS A 23 -9.46 -8.94 6.50
CA HIS A 23 -8.03 -8.84 6.29
C HIS A 23 -7.67 -8.86 4.80
N LYS A 24 -8.20 -9.81 4.01
CA LYS A 24 -7.95 -9.86 2.55
C LYS A 24 -8.35 -8.57 1.85
N LYS A 25 -9.51 -8.00 2.19
CA LYS A 25 -9.97 -6.72 1.62
C LYS A 25 -9.07 -5.57 2.01
N ALA A 26 -8.67 -5.48 3.28
CA ALA A 26 -7.76 -4.44 3.76
C ALA A 26 -6.38 -4.55 3.08
N THR A 27 -5.86 -5.77 2.92
CA THR A 27 -4.60 -6.05 2.23
C THR A 27 -4.66 -5.62 0.77
N PHE A 28 -5.73 -5.97 0.04
CA PHE A 28 -5.90 -5.53 -1.33
C PHE A 28 -6.01 -4.01 -1.45
N ALA A 29 -6.77 -3.37 -0.56
CA ALA A 29 -6.89 -1.91 -0.52
C ALA A 29 -5.52 -1.24 -0.26
N PHE A 30 -4.71 -1.79 0.65
CA PHE A 30 -3.36 -1.33 0.91
C PHE A 30 -2.45 -1.47 -0.31
N GLN A 31 -2.51 -2.61 -1.02
CA GLN A 31 -1.72 -2.83 -2.24
C GLN A 31 -2.04 -1.83 -3.35
N VAL A 32 -3.33 -1.55 -3.58
CA VAL A 32 -3.73 -0.55 -4.58
C VAL A 32 -3.25 0.84 -4.17
N LYS A 33 -3.47 1.20 -2.90
CA LYS A 33 -3.07 2.50 -2.35
C LYS A 33 -1.56 2.70 -2.42
N SER A 34 -0.75 1.68 -2.13
CA SER A 34 0.71 1.81 -2.16
C SER A 34 1.27 2.07 -3.55
N ILE A 35 0.67 1.50 -4.59
CA ILE A 35 1.02 1.78 -5.99
C ILE A 35 0.67 3.24 -6.35
N GLN A 36 -0.52 3.71 -5.95
CA GLN A 36 -0.97 5.08 -6.20
C GLN A 36 -0.06 6.11 -5.52
N VAL A 37 0.17 5.93 -4.22
CA VAL A 37 1.03 6.80 -3.42
C VAL A 37 2.47 6.77 -3.92
N ALA A 38 2.98 5.61 -4.36
CA ALA A 38 4.31 5.54 -4.97
C ALA A 38 4.39 6.41 -6.22
N ASN A 39 3.39 6.33 -7.11
CA ASN A 39 3.36 7.17 -8.31
C ASN A 39 3.30 8.66 -7.97
N GLU A 40 2.45 9.06 -7.02
CA GLU A 40 2.36 10.45 -6.54
C GLU A 40 3.69 10.94 -5.96
N TYR A 41 4.35 10.10 -5.15
CA TYR A 41 5.66 10.39 -4.59
C TYR A 41 6.72 10.56 -5.68
N PHE A 42 6.71 9.71 -6.72
CA PHE A 42 7.68 9.78 -7.81
C PHE A 42 7.53 11.09 -8.60
N GLU A 43 6.29 11.50 -8.88
CA GLU A 43 6.01 12.77 -9.55
C GLU A 43 6.41 13.97 -8.69
N TRP A 44 6.18 13.90 -7.38
CA TRP A 44 6.64 14.92 -6.44
C TRP A 44 8.17 15.01 -6.43
N CYS A 45 8.90 13.89 -6.32
CA CYS A 45 10.37 13.85 -6.37
C CYS A 45 10.94 14.49 -7.65
N LYS A 46 10.32 14.25 -8.81
CA LYS A 46 10.74 14.86 -10.08
C LYS A 46 10.67 16.38 -10.06
N LYS A 47 9.68 16.96 -9.38
CA LYS A 47 9.48 18.42 -9.28
C LYS A 47 10.48 19.05 -8.31
N GLU A 48 10.72 18.39 -7.18
CA GLU A 48 11.57 18.91 -6.10
C GLU A 48 13.07 18.64 -6.31
N GLY A 49 13.44 17.82 -7.29
CA GLY A 49 14.83 17.51 -7.61
C GLY A 49 15.53 16.60 -6.60
N PHE A 50 14.76 15.83 -5.81
CA PHE A 50 15.26 14.99 -4.72
C PHE A 50 15.09 13.47 -4.91
N TYR A 51 15.86 12.75 -4.09
CA TYR A 51 16.21 11.32 -4.12
C TYR A 51 15.26 10.42 -3.32
N THR A 52 15.42 9.11 -3.58
CA THR A 52 14.97 7.90 -2.86
C THR A 52 14.18 8.10 -1.56
N PRO A 53 13.02 7.43 -1.36
CA PRO A 53 12.17 7.64 -0.19
C PRO A 53 12.87 7.33 1.14
N ASP A 54 12.97 8.31 2.02
CA ASP A 54 13.18 8.14 3.45
C ASP A 54 11.92 8.57 4.23
N PHE A 55 11.75 8.02 5.45
CA PHE A 55 10.52 8.22 6.22
C PHE A 55 10.28 9.68 6.62
N GLY A 56 11.35 10.42 6.94
CA GLY A 56 11.25 11.82 7.35
C GLY A 56 10.74 12.68 6.21
N THR A 57 11.31 12.53 5.01
CA THR A 57 10.85 13.23 3.80
C THR A 57 9.44 12.81 3.41
N PHE A 58 9.13 11.52 3.49
CA PHE A 58 7.81 10.97 3.14
C PHE A 58 6.67 11.54 3.99
N VAL A 59 6.90 11.74 5.29
CA VAL A 59 5.89 12.33 6.19
C VAL A 59 5.94 13.85 6.16
N ASN A 60 7.11 14.46 6.34
CA ASN A 60 7.20 15.90 6.62
C ASN A 60 7.19 16.77 5.37
N SER A 61 7.68 16.26 4.24
CA SER A 61 7.82 17.05 3.00
C SER A 61 6.79 16.66 1.95
N PHE A 62 6.62 15.35 1.73
CA PHE A 62 5.56 14.84 0.88
C PHE A 62 4.18 14.91 1.54
N GLY A 63 4.11 14.84 2.88
CA GLY A 63 2.87 15.09 3.61
C GLY A 63 1.96 13.87 3.79
N TYR A 64 2.51 12.65 3.85
CA TYR A 64 1.69 11.46 4.08
C TYR A 64 1.31 11.30 5.57
N GLU A 65 0.02 11.42 5.89
CA GLU A 65 -0.50 11.44 7.27
C GLU A 65 -1.28 10.18 7.70
N GLY A 66 -1.26 9.11 6.91
CA GLY A 66 -2.02 7.89 7.22
C GLY A 66 -1.48 7.13 8.45
N PRO A 67 -2.33 6.40 9.21
CA PRO A 67 -1.86 5.56 10.33
C PRO A 67 -0.94 4.41 9.86
N ASP A 68 -0.95 4.13 8.57
CA ASP A 68 -0.10 3.18 7.86
C ASP A 68 1.22 3.81 7.36
N ALA A 69 1.55 5.05 7.71
CA ALA A 69 2.68 5.81 7.14
C ALA A 69 4.00 5.04 7.10
N LYS A 70 4.34 4.32 8.18
CA LYS A 70 5.59 3.56 8.23
C LYS A 70 5.63 2.44 7.20
N VAL A 71 4.58 1.62 7.15
CA VAL A 71 4.47 0.50 6.20
C VAL A 71 4.27 1.00 4.77
N MET A 72 3.53 2.10 4.60
CA MET A 72 3.35 2.75 3.31
C MET A 72 4.67 3.29 2.75
N CYS A 73 5.47 3.98 3.57
CA CYS A 73 6.79 4.45 3.18
C CYS A 73 7.70 3.29 2.75
N GLU A 74 7.67 2.17 3.47
CA GLU A 74 8.43 0.99 3.12
C GLU A 74 7.97 0.39 1.77
N ALA A 75 6.66 0.28 1.56
CA ALA A 75 6.09 -0.19 0.30
C ALA A 75 6.49 0.71 -0.88
N VAL A 76 6.38 2.03 -0.72
CA VAL A 76 6.80 3.02 -1.73
C VAL A 76 8.29 2.87 -2.05
N ASN A 77 9.14 2.63 -1.04
CA ASN A 77 10.58 2.41 -1.24
C ASN A 77 10.86 1.09 -1.99
N GLN A 78 10.14 0.01 -1.70
CA GLN A 78 10.27 -1.23 -2.45
C GLN A 78 9.83 -1.08 -3.91
N ILE A 79 8.71 -0.37 -4.15
CA ILE A 79 8.24 -0.06 -5.51
C ILE A 79 9.25 0.82 -6.24
N TRP A 80 9.82 1.83 -5.58
CA TRP A 80 10.90 2.67 -6.13
C TRP A 80 12.07 1.80 -6.58
N LYS A 81 12.61 0.97 -5.69
CA LYS A 81 13.74 0.08 -6.01
C LYS A 81 13.43 -0.82 -7.20
N LEU A 82 12.23 -1.40 -7.25
CA LEU A 82 11.80 -2.26 -8.35
C LEU A 82 11.73 -1.48 -9.67
N VAL A 83 10.98 -0.39 -9.72
CA VAL A 83 10.75 0.37 -10.96
C VAL A 83 12.05 0.94 -11.52
N PHE A 84 12.90 1.51 -10.65
CA PHE A 84 14.19 2.08 -11.07
C PHE A 84 15.28 1.03 -11.32
N SER A 85 15.03 -0.27 -11.03
CA SER A 85 15.94 -1.35 -11.43
C SER A 85 15.85 -1.71 -12.91
N PHE A 86 14.74 -1.36 -13.57
CA PHE A 86 14.53 -1.67 -14.98
C PHE A 86 15.30 -0.70 -15.88
N LYS A 87 15.95 -1.24 -16.92
CA LYS A 87 16.56 -0.45 -17.99
C LYS A 87 15.52 -0.22 -19.10
N ILE A 88 14.86 0.93 -19.07
CA ILE A 88 13.86 1.28 -20.09
C ILE A 88 14.59 1.80 -21.35
N PRO A 89 14.41 1.18 -22.51
CA PRO A 89 15.04 1.65 -23.75
C PRO A 89 14.48 3.02 -24.14
N LYS A 90 15.34 3.90 -24.68
CA LYS A 90 14.89 5.16 -25.27
C LYS A 90 13.99 4.85 -26.47
N GLU A 91 12.84 5.49 -26.55
CA GLU A 91 12.02 5.45 -27.75
C GLU A 91 12.84 5.98 -28.93
N LYS A 92 12.82 5.25 -30.06
CA LYS A 92 13.39 5.76 -31.30
C LYS A 92 12.44 6.83 -31.81
N THR A 93 12.87 8.09 -31.79
CA THR A 93 12.16 9.16 -32.49
C THR A 93 12.02 8.74 -33.96
N GLN A 94 10.78 8.59 -34.45
CA GLN A 94 10.50 8.39 -35.88
C GLN A 94 10.79 9.68 -36.65
#